data_AF-A0A941BFQ2-F1
#
_entry.id   AF-A0A941BFQ2-F1
#
_cell.length_a   1.000
_cell.length_b   1.000
_cell.length_c   1.000
_cell.angle_alpha   90.00
_cell.angle_beta   90.00
_cell.angle_gamma   90.00
#
_symmetry.space_group_name_H-M   'P 1'
#
loop_
_entity.id
_entity.type
_entity.pdbx_description
1 polymer ?
#
loop_
_entity_poly.entity_id
_entity_poly.type
_entity_poly.pdbx_seq_one_letter_code
_entity_poly.pdbx_strand_id
1 'polypeptide(L)' 'MTTPAPRPIEVACPTCGETTLYAASNPFRPFCSARCQGQDFGAWANEAYRVEAPPTTEDQDEAER' A
#
# COMPACT_ATOMS: atom_id res chain seq x y z
N MET A 1 -9.88 7.28 38.20
CA MET A 1 -9.14 6.23 37.47
C MET A 1 -8.80 6.80 36.11
N THR A 2 -7.57 7.26 35.89
CA THR A 2 -7.17 7.89 34.63
C THR A 2 -6.50 6.84 33.76
N THR A 3 -7.22 6.33 32.76
CA THR A 3 -6.63 5.46 31.73
C THR A 3 -5.66 6.29 30.88
N PRO A 4 -4.41 5.86 30.68
CA PRO A 4 -3.48 6.58 29.82
C PRO A 4 -3.96 6.53 28.37
N ALA A 5 -3.85 7.66 27.67
CA ALA A 5 -4.20 7.74 26.26
C ALA A 5 -3.30 6.80 25.42
N PRO A 6 -3.85 6.14 24.39
CA PRO A 6 -3.05 5.31 23.50
C PRO A 6 -2.00 6.15 22.77
N ARG A 7 -0.82 5.58 22.56
CA ARG A 7 0.23 6.22 21.77
C ARG A 7 -0.23 6.35 20.31
N PRO A 8 0.08 7.49 19.65
CA PRO A 8 -0.23 7.66 18.24
C PRO A 8 0.48 6.59 17.41
N ILE A 9 -0.25 6.00 16.46
CA ILE A 9 0.29 5.04 15.50
C ILE A 9 0.76 5.84 14.29
N GLU A 10 2.04 5.73 13.96
CA GLU A 10 2.62 6.35 12.77
C GLU A 10 2.97 5.26 11.75
N VAL A 11 2.74 5.55 10.47
CA VAL A 11 2.99 4.63 9.34
C VAL A 11 3.65 5.38 8.19
N ALA A 12 4.38 4.68 7.34
CA ALA A 12 4.89 5.25 6.09
C ALA A 12 3.77 5.31 5.04
N CYS A 13 3.64 6.46 4.37
CA CYS A 13 2.74 6.62 3.23
C CYS A 13 3.16 5.65 2.11
N PRO A 14 2.28 4.76 1.63
CA PRO A 14 2.66 3.75 0.64
C PRO A 14 3.00 4.35 -0.73
N THR A 15 2.54 5.57 -1.03
CA THR A 15 2.81 6.24 -2.31
C THR A 15 4.15 6.97 -2.34
N CYS A 16 4.57 7.59 -1.23
CA CYS A 16 5.73 8.49 -1.22
C CYS A 16 6.72 8.27 -0.06
N GLY A 17 6.42 7.36 0.87
CA GLY A 17 7.28 7.03 2.01
C GLY A 17 7.23 7.98 3.20
N GLU A 18 6.52 9.11 3.09
CA GLU A 18 6.42 10.11 4.18
C GLU A 18 5.76 9.52 5.44
N THR A 19 6.27 9.85 6.62
CA THR A 19 5.68 9.37 7.89
C THR A 19 4.37 10.11 8.16
N THR A 20 3.30 9.37 8.44
CA THR A 20 1.98 9.96 8.69
C THR A 20 1.25 9.30 9.85
N LEU A 21 0.40 10.08 10.51
CA LEU A 21 -0.40 9.64 11.63
C LEU A 21 -1.57 8.77 11.13
N TYR A 22 -1.63 7.54 11.65
CA TYR A 22 -2.77 6.63 11.48
C TYR A 22 -3.83 6.92 12.54
N ALA A 23 -4.59 8.00 12.35
CA ALA A 23 -5.66 8.40 13.27
C ALA A 23 -6.83 9.07 12.56
N ALA A 24 -7.99 9.16 13.23
CA ALA A 24 -9.21 9.81 12.74
C ALA A 24 -8.97 11.21 12.14
N SER A 25 -8.04 11.96 12.73
CA SER A 25 -7.64 13.31 12.31
C SER A 25 -6.95 13.39 10.95
N ASN A 26 -6.34 12.31 10.47
CA ASN A 26 -5.89 12.20 9.08
C ASN A 26 -6.98 11.49 8.25
N PRO A 27 -7.81 12.21 7.48
CA PRO A 27 -8.88 11.61 6.68
C PRO A 27 -8.36 10.77 5.51
N PHE A 28 -7.08 10.92 5.14
CA PHE A 28 -6.46 10.22 4.02
C PHE A 28 -5.62 9.02 4.46
N ARG A 29 -5.61 8.66 5.74
CA ARG A 29 -4.88 7.49 6.24
C ARG A 29 -5.16 6.23 5.39
N PRO A 30 -4.14 5.41 5.04
CA PRO A 30 -2.73 5.47 5.45
C PRO A 30 -1.86 6.46 4.64
N PHE A 31 -2.44 7.26 3.75
CA PHE A 31 -1.71 8.21 2.93
C PHE A 31 -1.48 9.54 3.66
N CYS A 32 -0.43 10.27 3.26
CA CYS A 32 -0.13 11.60 3.81
C CYS A 32 -1.06 12.70 3.26
N SER A 33 -1.77 12.46 2.15
CA SER A 33 -2.63 13.45 1.48
C SER A 33 -3.60 12.82 0.47
N ALA A 34 -4.62 13.59 0.07
CA ALA A 34 -5.53 13.24 -1.03
C ALA A 34 -4.78 12.94 -2.34
N ARG A 35 -3.68 13.67 -2.62
CA ARG A 35 -2.85 13.46 -3.82
C ARG A 35 -2.28 12.04 -3.86
N CYS A 36 -1.73 11.58 -2.74
CA CYS A 36 -1.12 10.25 -2.67
C CYS A 36 -2.18 9.14 -2.76
N GLN A 37 -3.33 9.31 -2.10
CA GLN A 37 -4.47 8.40 -2.25
C GLN A 37 -4.94 8.29 -3.71
N GLY A 38 -5.05 9.42 -4.42
CA GLY A 38 -5.44 9.42 -5.83
C GLY A 38 -4.40 8.79 -6.76
N GLN A 39 -3.11 8.94 -6.47
CA GLN A 39 -2.04 8.28 -7.22
C GLN A 39 -2.08 6.76 -7.06
N ASP A 40 -2.28 6.27 -5.83
CA ASP A 40 -2.44 4.84 -5.55
C ASP A 40 -3.64 4.27 -6.31
N PHE A 41 -4.80 4.94 -6.24
CA PHE A 41 -5.97 4.59 -7.03
C PHE A 41 -5.68 4.55 -8.54
N GLY A 42 -4.94 5.55 -9.04
CA GLY A 42 -4.49 5.58 -10.44
C GLY A 42 -3.60 4.40 -10.80
N ALA A 43 -2.65 4.02 -9.94
CA ALA A 43 -1.78 2.87 -10.17
C ALA A 43 -2.58 1.54 -10.22
N TRP A 44 -3.60 1.39 -9.38
CA TRP A 44 -4.55 0.27 -9.47
C TRP A 44 -5.33 0.28 -10.79
N ALA A 45 -5.91 1.42 -11.15
CA ALA A 45 -6.73 1.55 -12.36
C ALA A 45 -5.94 1.33 -13.66
N ASN A 46 -4.63 1.58 -13.64
CA ASN A 46 -3.72 1.39 -14.78
C ASN A 46 -2.97 0.05 -14.72
N GLU A 47 -3.38 -0.90 -13.86
CA GLU A 47 -2.74 -2.23 -13.74
C GLU A 47 -1.24 -2.17 -13.45
N ALA A 48 -0.77 -1.10 -12.80
CA ALA A 48 0.65 -0.93 -12.47
C ALA A 48 1.08 -1.84 -11.32
N TYR A 49 0.15 -2.22 -10.43
CA TYR A 49 0.37 -3.23 -9.40
C TYR A 49 0.17 -4.62 -9.97
N ARG A 50 1.19 -5.47 -9.81
CA ARG A 50 1.26 -6.83 -10.36
C ARG A 50 1.97 -7.76 -9.38
N VAL A 51 1.50 -8.99 -9.32
CA VAL A 51 2.14 -10.08 -8.55
C VAL A 51 2.56 -11.13 -9.56
N GLU A 52 3.82 -11.57 -9.48
CA GLU A 52 4.33 -12.62 -10.36
C GLU A 52 3.59 -13.94 -10.08
N ALA A 53 3.14 -14.59 -11.15
CA ALA A 53 2.58 -15.93 -11.05
C ALA A 53 3.73 -16.94 -10.91
N PRO A 54 3.55 -18.03 -10.15
CA PRO A 54 4.45 -19.16 -10.23
C PRO A 54 4.45 -19.73 -11.67
N PRO A 55 5.58 -20.30 -12.14
CA PRO A 55 5.64 -20.89 -13.47
C PRO A 55 4.59 -22.00 -13.59
N THR A 56 3.90 -22.03 -14.71
CA THR A 56 2.98 -23.13 -15.04
C THR A 56 3.75 -24.36 -15.50
N THR A 57 3.11 -25.53 -15.52
CA THR A 57 3.72 -26.73 -16.11
C THR A 57 4.06 -26.51 -17.58
N GLU A 58 3.24 -25.75 -18.31
CA GLU A 58 3.46 -25.39 -19.72
C GLU A 58 4.71 -24.51 -19.89
N ASP A 59 4.95 -23.56 -18.97
CA ASP A 59 6.17 -22.73 -18.96
C ASP A 59 7.43 -23.59 -18.70
N GLN A 60 7.31 -24.68 -17.95
CA GLN A 60 8.42 -25.61 -17.67
C GLN A 60 8.72 -26.51 -18.88
N ASP A 61 7.68 -27.03 -19.54
CA ASP A 61 7.81 -27.86 -20.74
C ASP A 61 8.41 -27.07 -21.93
N GLU A 62 8.11 -25.77 -22.08
CA GLU A 62 8.75 -24.91 -23.10
C GLU A 62 10.22 -24.58 -22.77
N ALA A 63 10.57 -24.42 -21.49
CA ALA A 63 11.95 -24.14 -21.09
C ALA A 63 12.90 -25.34 -21.26
N GLU A 64 12.34 -26.56 -21.31
CA GLU A 64 13.09 -27.82 -21.42
C GLU A 64 13.24 -28.32 -22.87
N ARG A 65 12.64 -27.62 -23.84
CA ARG A 65 12.70 -27.90 -25.28
C ARG A 65 13.83 -27.13 -25.99
#